data_AF-A0A377AKM1-F1
#
_entry.id   AF-A0A377AKM1-F1
#
_cell.length_a   1.000
_cell.length_b   1.000
_cell.length_c   1.000
_cell.angle_alpha   90.00
_cell.angle_beta   90.00
_cell.angle_gamma   90.00
#
_symmetry.space_group_name_H-M   'P 1'
#
loop_
_entity.id
_entity.type
_entity.pdbx_description
1 polymer ?
#
loop_
_entity_poly.entity_id
_entity_poly.type
_entity_poly.pdbx_seq_one_letter_code
_entity_poly.pdbx_strand_id
1 'polypeptide(L)'
;MHRQKSPHVAALGSEAGGTLYGLQVLERIEANQRQNFTRFVVLARKAINVSDQVPAKTTLLMATGQQAGALVEALLVLRNHNLIMTRLESRPIHGNPWEEMFYLDIQANLGISGNAKSIERVRGNHPFNEGIGLLPK
;
A
#
# COMPACT_ATOMS: atom_id res chain seq x y z
N MET A 1 -23.47 27.25 13.77
CA MET A 1 -23.80 26.12 12.88
C MET A 1 -25.29 25.81 13.03
N HIS A 2 -26.10 26.18 12.04
CA HIS A 2 -27.55 26.02 12.09
C HIS A 2 -27.94 24.53 12.12
N ARG A 3 -28.59 24.09 13.22
CA ARG A 3 -29.25 22.78 13.34
C ARG A 3 -30.52 22.78 12.47
N GLN A 4 -30.42 22.43 11.19
CA GLN A 4 -31.60 22.08 10.42
C GLN A 4 -32.01 20.64 10.79
N LYS A 5 -33.00 20.50 11.68
CA LYS A 5 -33.70 19.23 11.92
C LYS A 5 -34.76 19.05 10.82
N SER A 6 -34.33 18.74 9.60
CA SER A 6 -35.25 18.41 8.51
C SER A 6 -35.63 16.93 8.57
N PRO A 7 -36.92 16.55 8.59
CA PRO A 7 -37.34 15.16 8.57
C PRO A 7 -37.07 14.46 7.21
N HIS A 8 -36.65 15.22 6.19
CA HIS A 8 -36.35 14.72 4.85
C HIS A 8 -34.86 14.49 4.59
N VAL A 9 -34.02 14.61 5.62
CA VAL A 9 -32.56 14.46 5.49
C VAL A 9 -32.09 13.36 6.43
N ALA A 10 -31.35 12.40 5.88
CA ALA A 10 -30.66 11.36 6.62
C ALA A 10 -29.20 11.27 6.15
N ALA A 11 -28.34 10.70 6.99
CA ALA A 11 -26.93 10.48 6.67
C ALA A 11 -26.59 8.99 6.80
N LEU A 12 -25.73 8.50 5.92
CA LEU A 12 -25.14 7.15 6.01
C LEU A 12 -23.68 7.29 6.46
N GLY A 13 -23.31 6.59 7.53
CA GLY A 13 -21.96 6.66 8.06
C GLY A 13 -21.76 5.76 9.27
N SER A 14 -20.59 5.89 9.90
CA SER A 14 -20.30 5.16 11.14
C SER A 14 -21.15 5.68 12.29
N GLU A 15 -21.55 4.78 13.19
CA GLU A 15 -22.30 5.13 14.41
C GLU A 15 -21.50 6.13 15.27
N ALA A 16 -20.19 5.92 15.41
CA ALA A 16 -19.29 6.86 16.10
C ALA A 16 -19.30 8.27 15.48
N GLY A 17 -19.34 8.36 14.15
CA GLY A 17 -19.49 9.64 13.44
C GLY A 17 -20.83 10.30 13.77
N GLY A 18 -21.92 9.52 13.77
CA GLY A 18 -23.24 10.00 14.18
C GLY A 18 -23.25 10.58 15.60
N THR A 19 -22.65 9.87 16.57
CA THR A 19 -22.54 10.32 17.95
C THR A 19 -21.80 11.65 18.06
N LEU A 20 -20.69 11.82 17.33
CA LEU A 20 -19.90 13.06 17.33
C LEU A 20 -20.73 14.29 16.93
N TYR A 21 -21.71 14.11 16.04
CA TYR A 21 -22.59 15.18 15.56
C TYR A 21 -23.95 15.22 16.29
N GLY A 22 -24.14 14.41 17.33
CA GLY A 22 -25.40 14.33 18.07
C GLY A 22 -26.57 13.80 17.24
N LEU A 23 -26.29 12.96 16.24
CA LEU A 23 -27.29 12.27 15.42
C LEU A 23 -27.78 11.01 16.13
N GLN A 24 -29.04 10.65 15.87
CA GLN A 24 -29.64 9.41 16.35
C GLN A 24 -29.56 8.35 15.25
N VAL A 25 -29.23 7.11 15.64
CA VAL A 25 -29.27 5.96 14.73
C VAL A 25 -30.72 5.61 14.43
N LEU A 26 -31.10 5.69 13.14
CA LEU A 26 -32.41 5.26 12.66
C LEU A 26 -32.44 3.75 12.38
N GLU A 27 -31.41 3.24 11.73
CA GLU A 27 -31.28 1.83 11.34
C GLU A 27 -29.81 1.43 11.26
N ARG A 28 -29.50 0.16 11.60
CA ARG A 28 -28.18 -0.43 11.39
C ARG A 28 -28.25 -1.31 10.16
N ILE A 29 -27.60 -0.87 9.08
CA ILE A 29 -27.57 -1.58 7.81
C ILE A 29 -26.19 -2.18 7.55
N GLU A 30 -26.16 -3.35 6.94
CA GLU A 30 -24.92 -3.92 6.43
C GLU A 30 -24.62 -3.37 5.03
N ALA A 31 -23.33 -3.29 4.66
CA ALA A 31 -22.97 -3.01 3.28
C ALA A 31 -23.51 -4.12 2.37
N ASN A 32 -23.89 -3.77 1.15
CA ASN A 32 -24.30 -4.73 0.13
C ASN A 32 -23.19 -5.76 -0.20
N GLN A 33 -21.93 -5.44 0.08
CA GLN A 33 -20.79 -6.35 0.04
C GLN A 33 -20.38 -6.77 1.46
N ARG A 34 -20.54 -8.07 1.75
CA ARG A 34 -20.12 -8.65 3.04
C ARG A 34 -18.62 -8.56 3.30
N GLN A 35 -17.81 -8.53 2.25
CA GLN A 35 -16.35 -8.41 2.33
C GLN A 35 -15.92 -6.99 1.93
N ASN A 36 -16.21 -6.01 2.80
CA ASN A 36 -15.82 -4.62 2.61
C ASN A 36 -14.74 -4.23 3.64
N PHE A 37 -13.48 -4.28 3.22
CA PHE A 37 -12.34 -3.99 4.07
C PHE A 37 -11.55 -2.81 3.52
N THR A 38 -11.16 -1.89 4.41
CA THR A 38 -10.20 -0.83 4.08
C THR A 38 -8.86 -1.18 4.72
N ARG A 39 -7.80 -1.28 3.90
CA ARG A 39 -6.44 -1.49 4.38
C ARG A 39 -5.78 -0.15 4.68
N PHE A 40 -5.38 0.04 5.93
CA PHE A 40 -4.61 1.21 6.36
C PHE A 40 -3.13 0.88 6.44
N VAL A 41 -2.28 1.89 6.21
CA VAL A 41 -0.83 1.81 6.39
C VAL A 41 -0.44 2.89 7.40
N VAL A 42 0.32 2.50 8.43
CA VAL A 42 0.89 3.43 9.41
C VAL A 42 2.30 3.80 8.96
N LEU A 43 2.58 5.10 8.88
CA LEU A 43 3.86 5.63 8.40
C LEU A 43 4.67 6.22 9.55
N ALA A 44 5.99 6.05 9.48
CA ALA A 44 6.95 6.68 10.39
C ALA A 44 8.01 7.42 9.57
N ARG A 45 8.49 8.56 10.08
CA ARG A 45 9.56 9.34 9.41
C ARG A 45 10.91 8.62 9.41
N LYS A 46 11.18 7.83 10.46
CA LYS A 46 12.40 7.04 10.59
C LYS A 46 12.07 5.57 10.39
N ALA A 47 12.98 4.83 9.77
CA ALA A 47 12.85 3.40 9.65
C ALA A 47 12.74 2.75 11.03
N ILE A 48 11.78 1.85 11.17
CA ILE A 48 11.62 1.02 12.37
C ILE A 48 12.33 -0.31 12.09
N ASN A 49 13.18 -0.73 13.02
CA ASN A 49 13.81 -2.03 12.92
C ASN A 49 12.79 -3.13 13.23
N VAL A 50 12.61 -4.07 12.32
CA VAL A 50 11.74 -5.23 12.51
C VAL A 50 12.63 -6.44 12.73
N SER A 51 12.42 -7.17 13.83
CA SER A 51 13.15 -8.41 14.11
C SER A 51 13.01 -9.39 12.95
N ASP A 52 14.09 -10.09 12.62
CA ASP A 52 14.15 -11.13 11.59
C ASP A 52 13.19 -12.31 11.85
N GLN A 53 12.78 -12.52 13.10
CA GLN A 53 11.81 -13.54 13.51
C GLN A 53 10.35 -13.19 13.17
N VAL A 54 10.07 -11.93 12.80
CA VAL A 54 8.72 -11.45 12.53
C VAL A 54 8.44 -11.50 11.02
N PRO A 55 7.40 -12.20 10.56
CA PRO A 55 6.94 -12.09 9.19
C PRO A 55 6.58 -10.65 8.86
N ALA A 56 7.19 -10.10 7.82
CA ALA A 56 6.96 -8.73 7.40
C ALA A 56 6.58 -8.67 5.92
N LYS A 57 5.97 -7.55 5.56
CA LYS A 57 5.76 -7.13 4.19
C LYS A 57 6.62 -5.90 3.93
N THR A 58 7.27 -5.88 2.77
CA THR A 58 8.03 -4.72 2.29
C THR A 58 7.28 -4.11 1.12
N THR A 59 7.10 -2.79 1.12
CA THR A 59 6.58 -2.05 -0.03
C THR A 59 7.73 -1.40 -0.79
N LEU A 60 7.77 -1.58 -2.10
CA LEU A 60 8.81 -1.03 -2.98
C LEU A 60 8.17 -0.12 -4.01
N LEU A 61 8.82 1.01 -4.27
CA LEU A 61 8.56 1.83 -5.44
C LEU A 61 9.68 1.58 -6.43
N MET A 62 9.30 1.21 -7.65
CA MET A 62 10.21 0.94 -8.74
C MET A 62 9.74 1.68 -9.98
N ALA A 63 10.64 2.43 -10.62
CA ALA A 63 10.39 2.95 -11.95
C ALA A 63 11.04 2.05 -13.00
N THR A 64 10.35 1.83 -14.10
CA THR A 64 10.89 1.14 -15.27
C THR A 64 10.84 2.06 -16.48
N GLY A 65 11.91 2.08 -17.28
CA GLY A 65 11.92 2.77 -18.58
C GLY A 65 11.13 2.01 -19.65
N GLN A 66 11.02 2.59 -20.85
CA GLN A 66 10.21 2.05 -21.97
C GLN A 66 10.81 0.87 -22.75
N GLN A 67 11.85 0.24 -22.22
CA GLN A 67 12.44 -0.91 -22.91
C GLN A 67 11.50 -2.12 -22.80
N ALA A 68 11.30 -2.84 -23.91
CA ALA A 68 10.49 -4.05 -23.89
C ALA A 68 11.04 -5.03 -22.84
N GLY A 69 10.16 -5.53 -21.96
CA GLY A 69 10.54 -6.44 -20.90
C GLY A 69 11.12 -5.80 -19.63
N ALA A 70 11.19 -4.47 -19.51
CA ALA A 70 11.76 -3.82 -18.32
C ALA A 70 11.12 -4.26 -16.99
N LEU A 71 9.79 -4.35 -16.93
CA LEU A 71 9.08 -4.91 -15.78
C LEU A 71 9.37 -6.40 -15.60
N VAL A 72 9.42 -7.17 -16.69
CA VAL A 72 9.68 -8.62 -16.66
C VAL A 72 11.02 -8.91 -16.01
N GLU A 73 12.07 -8.17 -16.37
CA GLU A 73 13.40 -8.31 -15.75
C GLU A 73 13.35 -8.13 -14.23
N ALA A 74 12.61 -7.13 -13.75
CA ALA A 74 12.47 -6.90 -12.32
C ALA A 74 11.69 -8.04 -11.63
N LEU A 75 10.63 -8.55 -12.26
CA LEU A 75 9.87 -9.69 -11.74
C LEU A 75 10.68 -11.00 -11.76
N LEU A 76 11.58 -11.17 -12.73
CA LEU A 76 12.50 -12.31 -12.77
C LEU A 76 13.46 -12.31 -11.57
N VAL A 77 13.91 -11.14 -11.12
CA VAL A 77 14.72 -11.04 -9.90
C VAL A 77 13.93 -11.51 -8.68
N LEU A 78 12.66 -11.11 -8.53
CA LEU A 78 11.81 -11.57 -7.43
C LEU A 78 11.62 -13.09 -7.47
N ARG A 79 11.35 -13.65 -8.66
CA ARG A 79 11.22 -15.09 -8.87
C ARG A 79 12.49 -15.84 -8.48
N ASN A 80 13.65 -15.39 -8.94
CA ASN A 80 14.93 -16.05 -8.70
C ASN A 80 15.33 -16.08 -7.22
N HIS A 81 14.77 -15.17 -6.41
CA HIS A 81 14.99 -15.12 -4.96
C HIS A 81 13.80 -15.66 -4.15
N ASN A 82 12.82 -16.32 -4.80
CA ASN A 82 11.61 -16.86 -4.16
C ASN A 82 10.81 -15.83 -3.34
N LEU A 83 10.79 -14.58 -3.78
CA LEU A 83 10.06 -13.50 -3.11
C LEU A 83 8.60 -13.46 -3.59
N ILE A 84 7.66 -13.71 -2.68
CA ILE A 84 6.23 -13.71 -2.97
C ILE A 84 5.72 -12.27 -3.06
N MET A 85 5.18 -11.91 -4.22
CA MET A 85 4.50 -10.63 -4.44
C MET A 85 3.01 -10.75 -4.11
N THR A 86 2.47 -9.75 -3.41
CA THR A 86 1.06 -9.68 -2.98
C THR A 86 0.30 -8.49 -3.57
N ARG A 87 1.01 -7.54 -4.17
CA ARG A 87 0.44 -6.39 -4.88
C ARG A 87 1.43 -5.90 -5.93
N LEU A 88 0.90 -5.52 -7.09
CA LEU A 88 1.61 -4.86 -8.17
C LEU A 88 0.64 -3.85 -8.80
N GLU A 89 0.94 -2.56 -8.68
CA GLU A 89 0.12 -1.49 -9.26
C GLU A 89 1.01 -0.51 -10.00
N SER A 90 0.67 -0.20 -11.26
CA SER A 90 1.31 0.89 -12.00
C SER A 90 0.65 2.23 -11.71
N ARG A 91 1.44 3.30 -11.77
CA ARG A 91 1.03 4.69 -11.70
C ARG A 91 1.89 5.51 -12.66
N PRO A 92 1.30 6.41 -13.45
CA PRO A 92 2.06 7.28 -14.33
C PRO A 92 2.92 8.25 -13.50
N ILE A 93 4.13 8.55 -13.97
CA ILE A 93 4.99 9.56 -13.37
C ILE A 93 4.65 10.94 -13.95
N HIS A 94 4.16 11.84 -13.11
CA HIS A 94 3.85 13.21 -13.53
C HIS A 94 5.14 13.92 -13.96
N GLY A 95 5.16 14.45 -15.18
CA GLY A 95 6.33 15.12 -15.76
C GLY A 95 7.32 14.21 -16.48
N ASN A 96 7.17 12.88 -16.40
CA ASN A 96 7.95 11.93 -17.19
C ASN A 96 7.05 10.86 -17.82
N PRO A 97 6.42 11.14 -18.98
CA PRO A 97 5.47 10.22 -19.61
C PRO A 97 6.11 8.94 -20.16
N TRP A 98 7.44 8.89 -20.21
CA TRP A 98 8.22 7.76 -20.72
C TRP A 98 8.63 6.78 -19.61
N GLU A 99 8.20 7.00 -18.38
CA GLU A 99 8.47 6.11 -17.26
C GLU A 99 7.18 5.74 -16.53
N GLU A 100 7.11 4.48 -16.12
CA GLU A 100 6.02 3.96 -15.30
C GLU A 100 6.56 3.66 -13.90
N MET A 101 5.81 4.06 -12.88
CA MET A 101 6.10 3.74 -11.49
C MET A 101 5.24 2.58 -11.04
N PHE A 102 5.87 1.57 -10.45
CA PHE A 102 5.22 0.41 -9.88
C PHE A 102 5.32 0.43 -8.36
N TYR A 103 4.19 0.17 -7.72
CA TYR A 103 4.08 -0.10 -6.30
C TYR A 103 3.99 -1.61 -6.10
N LEU A 104 4.97 -2.17 -5.39
CA LEU A 104 5.06 -3.61 -5.15
C LEU A 104 4.97 -3.89 -3.65
N ASP A 105 4.08 -4.80 -3.26
CA ASP A 105 4.08 -5.36 -1.90
C ASP A 105 4.66 -6.78 -1.95
N ILE A 106 5.78 -7.02 -1.28
CA ILE A 106 6.42 -8.35 -1.21
C ILE A 106 6.43 -8.91 0.20
N GLN A 107 6.29 -10.22 0.35
CA GLN A 107 6.43 -10.92 1.62
C GLN A 107 7.91 -11.07 1.95
N ALA A 108 8.52 -10.01 2.45
CA ALA A 108 9.93 -9.96 2.77
C ALA A 108 10.15 -9.10 4.01
N ASN A 109 11.05 -9.56 4.87
CA ASN A 109 11.60 -8.80 5.98
C ASN A 109 13.01 -8.35 5.63
N LEU A 110 13.27 -7.04 5.64
CA LEU A 110 14.59 -6.46 5.31
C LEU A 110 15.64 -6.71 6.40
N GLY A 111 15.26 -7.09 7.62
CA GLY A 111 16.19 -7.55 8.65
C GLY A 111 16.90 -8.86 8.27
N ILE A 112 16.33 -9.62 7.34
CA ILE A 112 16.95 -10.83 6.79
C ILE A 112 17.89 -10.42 5.64
N SER A 113 19.19 -10.67 5.83
CA SER A 113 20.25 -10.21 4.92
C SER A 113 20.08 -10.65 3.45
N GLY A 114 19.54 -11.85 3.22
CA GLY A 114 19.23 -12.33 1.86
C GLY A 114 18.14 -11.53 1.15
N ASN A 115 17.11 -11.10 1.89
CA ASN A 115 16.00 -10.32 1.33
C ASN A 115 16.44 -8.90 0.96
N ALA A 116 17.20 -8.25 1.84
CA ALA A 116 17.71 -6.89 1.59
C ALA A 116 18.52 -6.82 0.28
N LYS A 117 19.46 -7.75 0.08
CA LYS A 117 20.27 -7.83 -1.16
C LYS A 117 19.42 -8.06 -2.41
N SER A 118 18.42 -8.94 -2.31
CA SER A 118 17.50 -9.24 -3.41
C SER A 118 16.70 -7.99 -3.80
N ILE A 119 16.26 -7.22 -2.81
CA ILE A 119 15.47 -6.00 -2.99
C ILE A 119 16.31 -4.87 -3.60
N GLU A 120 17.58 -4.74 -3.21
CA GLU A 120 18.51 -3.81 -3.86
C GLU A 120 18.70 -4.13 -5.35
N ARG A 121 18.77 -5.43 -5.70
CA ARG A 121 18.87 -5.89 -7.09
C ARG A 121 17.62 -5.54 -7.92
N VAL A 122 16.45 -5.64 -7.30
CA VAL A 122 15.14 -5.28 -7.89
C VAL A 122 15.03 -3.77 -8.10
N ARG A 123 15.50 -2.99 -7.13
CA ARG A 123 15.58 -1.53 -7.18
C ARG A 123 16.80 -1.05 -7.98
N GLY A 124 17.15 -1.60 -9.15
CA GLY A 124 18.37 -1.21 -9.92
C GLY A 124 18.65 0.31 -10.01
N ASN A 125 19.77 0.76 -10.57
CA ASN A 125 20.22 2.17 -10.46
C ASN A 125 19.36 3.23 -11.20
N HIS A 126 18.12 3.42 -10.79
CA HIS A 126 17.15 4.35 -11.36
C HIS A 126 16.83 5.45 -10.33
N PRO A 127 16.82 6.74 -10.72
CA PRO A 127 16.69 7.87 -9.80
C PRO A 127 15.39 7.89 -8.97
N PHE A 128 14.34 7.19 -9.41
CA PHE A 128 13.04 7.09 -8.72
C PHE A 128 12.85 5.82 -7.88
N ASN A 129 13.88 4.98 -7.76
CA ASN A 129 13.76 3.74 -6.98
C ASN A 129 13.96 4.05 -5.49
N GLU A 130 12.87 4.27 -4.77
CA GLU A 130 12.85 4.43 -3.31
C GLU A 130 12.23 3.22 -2.60
N GLY A 131 12.81 2.83 -1.46
CA GLY A 131 12.24 1.78 -0.60
C GLY A 131 11.37 2.42 0.47
N ILE A 132 10.04 2.28 0.37
CA ILE A 132 9.12 2.78 1.38
C ILE A 132 8.73 1.65 2.33
N GLY A 133 9.47 1.55 3.43
CA GLY A 133 8.99 1.03 4.71
C GLY A 133 8.69 -0.48 4.81
N LEU A 134 9.10 -1.04 5.95
CA LEU A 134 8.64 -2.34 6.44
C LEU A 134 7.31 -2.17 7.17
N LEU A 135 6.39 -3.09 6.96
CA LEU A 135 5.21 -3.26 7.80
C LEU A 135 5.22 -4.70 8.33
N PRO A 136 5.21 -4.92 9.67
CA PRO A 136 4.93 -6.24 10.19
C PRO A 136 3.55 -6.69 9.67
N LYS A 137 3.40 -7.99 9.40
CA LYS A 137 2.11 -8.56 8.98
C LYS A 137 1.10 -8.56 10.11
#